data_AF-A0AAW7NIY3-F1
#
_entry.id   AF-A0AAW7NIY3-F1
#
_cell.length_a   1.000
_cell.length_b   1.000
_cell.length_c   1.000
_cell.angle_alpha   90.00
_cell.angle_beta   90.00
_cell.angle_gamma   90.00
#
_symmetry.space_group_name_H-M   'P 1'
#
loop_
_entity.id
_entity.type
_entity.pdbx_description
1 polymer ?
#
loop_
_entity_poly.entity_id
_entity_poly.type
_entity_poly.pdbx_seq_one_letter_code
_entity_poly.pdbx_strand_id
1 'polypeptide(L)'
;MKLGSLFGKPRTLASGKKQVPVKESKLAVEMEKKKRPGQFDIVWPKVEPQQVKDYQAILTVSDLKKYLERCIQTGKAGFDWETAASQEIRAHYKKAFEDIEEACAKGAIDEKEAEKRSESLEKAYLRTPLDPWKGEICTVSLSAAAHESRVVPISHKVGQVFEPSMDRDEARKLVLDLLDDYLFKNEKVLKIAVNLSFETKYAAKYGKYILGKVADPLIMWVRCLQIAAPQKINNPKKPTSGWGLKPATKHIFGVTMNDFSALLKKYKVNFFDEIDASKGEGLLYSAEDADYAVQHYEYWSQIAAQIPRYEEWLHKIEMPFTRVIGLMEYWGMNWDPNLATQKKQEAEIMQEQAAERIKQIAKETFNIDINTGKSGKTNEVKSLMFDYLKIPIAKYGKTGASLDQEALIDMAFMLENKLNDIDEEKYLGVSLPENWENTDPEKDPTLDKLERGAIRIAKREPHPYKEQALEVIDQLKKIQKYTTLLSSHIIGREKYLNFMSGRIHAGYSPFTETGRLNSFNPNGQNVPRPDNDEFKIRNFFVPKPGKILFFIDFSGFELRLMAWKSGDEVMTELFNTGGDMHRRTASVMTGKPEDEIVKKERTDAKAGNFGRVIGLMPK
;
A
#
# COMPACT_ATOMS: atom_id res chain seq x y z
N MET A 1 27.32 12.81 -9.69
CA MET A 1 28.55 12.45 -8.94
C MET A 1 28.63 10.94 -8.82
N LYS A 2 29.78 10.33 -9.11
CA LYS A 2 30.03 8.91 -8.82
C LYS A 2 30.15 8.74 -7.30
N LEU A 3 29.48 7.74 -6.72
CA LEU A 3 29.78 7.35 -5.34
C LEU A 3 31.24 6.89 -5.24
N GLY A 4 31.73 6.12 -6.24
CA GLY A 4 33.11 5.67 -6.41
C GLY A 4 34.23 6.69 -6.18
N SER A 5 34.00 7.99 -6.46
CA SER A 5 35.05 9.00 -6.30
C SER A 5 35.38 9.34 -4.84
N LEU A 6 34.55 8.89 -3.89
CA LEU A 6 34.89 8.92 -2.46
C LEU A 6 35.79 7.74 -2.04
N PHE A 7 35.88 6.68 -2.84
CA PHE A 7 36.47 5.39 -2.44
C PHE A 7 37.93 5.17 -2.88
N GLY A 8 38.66 6.25 -3.19
CA GLY A 8 40.12 6.21 -3.38
C GLY A 8 40.87 6.25 -2.03
N LYS A 9 42.10 5.69 -1.99
CA LYS A 9 43.00 5.56 -0.83
C LYS A 9 42.89 6.68 0.22
N PRO A 10 43.08 6.36 1.53
CA PRO A 10 42.77 7.27 2.64
C PRO A 10 43.47 8.61 2.45
N ARG A 11 42.69 9.63 2.15
CA ARG A 11 43.08 11.02 2.32
C ARG A 11 42.10 11.60 3.32
N THR A 12 42.64 11.85 4.51
CA THR A 12 42.08 12.72 5.54
C THR A 12 41.43 13.94 4.90
N LEU A 13 40.18 14.23 5.26
CA LEU A 13 39.50 15.50 4.99
C LEU A 13 40.14 16.60 5.83
N ALA A 14 41.38 16.97 5.48
CA ALA A 14 42.03 18.18 5.94
C ALA A 14 43.01 18.66 4.87
N SER A 15 42.78 19.89 4.42
CA SER A 15 43.62 20.72 3.54
C SER A 15 43.66 20.40 2.03
N GLY A 16 43.30 21.41 1.23
CA GLY A 16 43.61 21.50 -0.20
C GLY A 16 42.38 21.52 -1.12
N LYS A 17 41.89 22.72 -1.47
CA LYS A 17 41.01 22.94 -2.63
C LYS A 17 41.74 22.53 -3.91
N LYS A 18 41.74 21.24 -4.25
CA LYS A 18 41.84 20.79 -5.64
C LYS A 18 40.47 20.24 -6.00
N GLN A 19 39.68 21.01 -6.75
CA GLN A 19 38.52 20.47 -7.45
C GLN A 19 39.04 19.36 -8.37
N VAL A 20 38.93 18.11 -7.91
CA VAL A 20 39.07 16.95 -8.80
C VAL A 20 37.97 17.13 -9.86
N PRO A 21 38.29 17.15 -11.16
CA PRO A 21 37.26 17.27 -12.18
C PRO A 21 36.29 16.11 -11.98
N VAL A 22 35.04 16.44 -11.66
CA VAL A 22 34.00 15.44 -11.48
C VAL A 22 33.77 14.83 -12.85
N LYS A 23 34.40 13.67 -13.11
CA LYS A 23 34.19 12.90 -14.32
C LYS A 23 32.69 12.68 -14.46
N GLU A 24 32.11 13.16 -15.56
CA GLU A 24 30.68 13.13 -15.81
C GLU A 24 30.15 11.70 -15.60
N SER A 25 29.04 11.57 -14.87
CA SER A 25 28.50 10.25 -14.54
C SER A 25 28.00 9.60 -15.82
N LYS A 26 28.51 8.41 -16.17
CA LYS A 26 27.99 7.61 -17.29
C LYS A 26 26.46 7.46 -17.21
N LEU A 27 25.92 7.35 -16.00
CA LEU A 27 24.49 7.29 -15.75
C LEU A 27 23.77 8.60 -16.08
N ALA A 28 24.33 9.76 -15.71
CA ALA A 28 23.71 11.06 -16.00
C ALA A 28 23.63 11.28 -17.52
N VAL A 29 24.73 11.02 -18.22
CA VAL A 29 24.81 11.10 -19.69
C VAL A 29 23.85 10.12 -20.37
N GLU A 30 23.71 8.90 -19.85
CA GLU A 30 22.71 7.95 -20.37
C GLU A 30 21.26 8.39 -20.12
N MET A 31 20.97 9.04 -18.99
CA MET A 31 19.63 9.53 -18.66
C MET A 31 19.23 10.74 -19.52
N GLU A 32 20.18 11.61 -19.88
CA GLU A 32 19.94 12.74 -20.78
C GLU A 32 19.55 12.32 -22.20
N LYS A 33 20.03 11.17 -22.66
CA LYS A 33 19.72 10.63 -24.00
C LYS A 33 18.34 9.97 -24.09
N LYS A 34 17.66 9.72 -22.97
CA LYS A 34 16.34 9.06 -22.98
C LYS A 34 15.23 10.06 -23.16
N LYS A 35 14.31 9.77 -24.07
CA LYS A 35 13.01 10.46 -24.16
C LYS A 35 12.28 10.32 -22.82
N ARG A 36 11.85 11.46 -22.27
CA ARG A 36 11.03 11.53 -21.06
C ARG A 36 9.56 11.25 -21.41
N PRO A 37 8.73 10.88 -20.42
CA PRO A 37 7.28 10.89 -20.59
C PRO A 37 6.77 12.17 -21.27
N GLY A 38 5.89 12.02 -22.26
CA GLY A 38 5.35 13.10 -23.09
C GLY A 38 6.22 13.53 -24.28
N GLN A 39 7.44 12.99 -24.43
CA GLN A 39 8.35 13.31 -25.55
C GLN A 39 8.35 12.24 -26.66
N PHE A 40 7.45 11.25 -26.57
CA PHE A 40 7.29 10.22 -27.60
C PHE A 40 6.35 10.74 -28.68
N ASP A 41 6.79 10.68 -29.94
CA ASP A 41 6.05 11.14 -31.11
C ASP A 41 5.02 10.07 -31.50
N ILE A 42 3.96 9.95 -30.71
CA ILE A 42 2.91 8.94 -30.89
C ILE A 42 1.89 9.40 -31.94
N VAL A 43 1.68 8.55 -32.94
CA VAL A 43 0.56 8.65 -33.86
C VAL A 43 -0.64 7.93 -33.23
N TRP A 44 -1.65 8.70 -32.82
CA TRP A 44 -2.85 8.15 -32.19
C TRP A 44 -3.69 7.38 -33.22
N PRO A 45 -4.09 6.13 -32.94
CA PRO A 45 -4.90 5.34 -33.86
C PRO A 45 -6.21 6.05 -34.20
N LYS A 46 -6.64 5.94 -35.45
CA LYS A 46 -7.99 6.36 -35.85
C LYS A 46 -9.00 5.40 -35.23
N VAL A 47 -10.09 5.95 -34.74
CA VAL A 47 -11.19 5.18 -34.18
C VAL A 47 -12.22 4.98 -35.29
N GLU A 48 -12.45 3.71 -35.64
CA GLU A 48 -13.48 3.36 -36.61
C GLU A 48 -14.88 3.65 -36.05
N PRO A 49 -15.85 4.02 -36.91
CA PRO A 49 -17.24 4.18 -36.49
C PRO A 49 -17.76 2.91 -35.82
N GLN A 50 -18.51 3.08 -34.73
CA GLN A 50 -19.12 1.96 -34.02
C GLN A 50 -20.11 1.23 -34.93
N GLN A 51 -19.98 -0.09 -34.97
CA GLN A 51 -20.84 -0.95 -35.77
C GLN A 51 -22.09 -1.39 -34.98
N VAL A 52 -23.02 -2.04 -35.67
CA VAL A 52 -24.15 -2.70 -35.01
C VAL A 52 -23.59 -3.78 -34.09
N LYS A 53 -23.93 -3.70 -32.80
CA LYS A 53 -23.48 -4.61 -31.75
C LYS A 53 -24.17 -5.96 -31.88
N ASP A 54 -23.41 -7.02 -32.14
CA ASP A 54 -23.89 -8.41 -32.14
C ASP A 54 -23.76 -9.01 -30.74
N TYR A 55 -24.69 -8.64 -29.86
CA TYR A 55 -24.75 -9.12 -28.47
C TYR A 55 -25.89 -10.10 -28.29
N GLN A 56 -25.59 -11.29 -27.78
CA GLN A 56 -26.58 -12.35 -27.64
C GLN A 56 -26.38 -13.13 -26.34
N ALA A 57 -27.48 -13.61 -25.76
CA ALA A 57 -27.42 -14.55 -24.66
C ALA A 57 -27.11 -15.97 -25.19
N ILE A 58 -26.31 -16.71 -24.45
CA ILE A 58 -26.07 -18.15 -24.62
C ILE A 58 -26.79 -18.88 -23.49
N LEU A 59 -27.74 -19.73 -23.88
CA LEU A 59 -28.61 -20.44 -22.94
C LEU A 59 -28.36 -21.96 -22.93
N THR A 60 -27.51 -22.47 -23.83
CA THR A 60 -27.24 -23.90 -23.97
C THR A 60 -25.73 -24.19 -24.01
N VAL A 61 -25.33 -25.35 -23.51
CA VAL A 61 -23.94 -25.84 -23.55
C VAL A 61 -23.41 -25.92 -24.98
N SER A 62 -24.28 -26.33 -25.92
CA SER A 62 -23.93 -26.40 -27.35
C SER A 62 -23.47 -25.05 -27.88
N ASP A 63 -24.22 -23.99 -27.60
CA ASP A 63 -23.90 -22.66 -28.13
C ASP A 63 -22.71 -22.04 -27.41
N LEU A 64 -22.53 -22.32 -26.12
CA LEU A 64 -21.31 -21.96 -25.39
C LEU A 64 -20.08 -22.58 -26.05
N LYS A 65 -20.08 -23.89 -26.30
CA LYS A 65 -18.95 -24.57 -26.96
C LYS A 65 -18.63 -23.99 -28.34
N LYS A 66 -19.64 -23.73 -29.17
CA LYS A 66 -19.46 -23.08 -30.48
C LYS A 66 -18.79 -21.71 -30.33
N TYR A 67 -19.18 -20.93 -29.33
CA TYR A 67 -18.59 -19.61 -29.11
C TYR A 67 -17.15 -19.68 -28.55
N LEU A 68 -16.86 -20.67 -27.70
CA LEU A 68 -15.50 -20.91 -27.23
C LEU A 68 -14.58 -21.33 -28.38
N GLU A 69 -15.06 -22.14 -29.33
CA GLU A 69 -14.33 -22.46 -30.56
C GLU A 69 -14.09 -21.22 -31.41
N ARG A 70 -15.07 -20.30 -31.49
CA ARG A 70 -14.91 -19.00 -32.14
C ARG A 70 -13.80 -18.16 -31.49
N CYS A 71 -13.71 -18.10 -30.17
CA CYS A 71 -12.59 -17.46 -29.47
C CYS A 71 -11.23 -18.11 -29.79
N ILE A 72 -11.19 -19.44 -29.93
CA ILE A 72 -9.98 -20.15 -30.33
C ILE A 72 -9.59 -19.80 -31.78
N GLN A 73 -10.57 -19.70 -32.69
CA GLN A 73 -10.33 -19.34 -34.09
C GLN A 73 -9.81 -17.91 -34.25
N THR A 74 -10.31 -16.95 -33.46
CA THR A 74 -9.77 -15.57 -33.47
C THR A 74 -8.48 -15.42 -32.69
N GLY A 75 -8.16 -16.36 -31.80
CA GLY A 75 -7.04 -16.28 -30.88
C GLY A 75 -7.24 -15.26 -29.76
N LYS A 76 -8.47 -14.77 -29.54
CA LYS A 76 -8.80 -13.75 -28.53
C LYS A 76 -10.06 -14.14 -27.76
N ALA A 77 -10.05 -13.85 -26.48
CA ALA A 77 -11.23 -13.93 -25.61
C ALA A 77 -11.21 -12.78 -24.61
N GLY A 78 -11.98 -11.73 -24.90
CA GLY A 78 -12.47 -10.78 -23.91
C GLY A 78 -13.41 -11.49 -22.95
N PHE A 79 -13.32 -11.25 -21.64
CA PHE A 79 -14.24 -11.83 -20.68
C PHE A 79 -14.38 -10.97 -19.44
N ASP A 80 -15.53 -11.09 -18.79
CA ASP A 80 -15.89 -10.37 -17.55
C ASP A 80 -16.89 -11.20 -16.72
N TRP A 81 -16.87 -11.02 -15.39
CA TRP A 81 -17.85 -11.58 -14.48
C TRP A 81 -18.77 -10.51 -13.89
N GLU A 82 -20.07 -10.75 -13.97
CA GLU A 82 -21.00 -10.11 -13.04
C GLU A 82 -21.20 -10.99 -11.81
N THR A 83 -21.31 -10.34 -10.67
CA THR A 83 -21.32 -11.02 -9.38
C THR A 83 -22.47 -10.54 -8.50
N ALA A 84 -22.94 -11.43 -7.63
CA ALA A 84 -23.99 -11.14 -6.67
C ALA A 84 -23.65 -11.75 -5.30
N ALA A 85 -24.31 -11.28 -4.24
CA ALA A 85 -24.15 -11.87 -2.92
C ALA A 85 -24.61 -13.35 -2.94
N SER A 86 -23.77 -14.24 -2.40
CA SER A 86 -24.12 -15.66 -2.23
C SER A 86 -25.34 -15.83 -1.31
N GLN A 87 -26.02 -16.97 -1.40
CA GLN A 87 -27.20 -17.26 -0.58
C GLN A 87 -26.89 -17.22 0.92
N GLU A 88 -25.74 -17.77 1.34
CA GLU A 88 -25.28 -17.75 2.73
C GLU A 88 -25.08 -16.31 3.23
N ILE A 89 -24.47 -15.46 2.40
CA ILE A 89 -24.24 -14.05 2.76
C ILE A 89 -25.55 -13.26 2.84
N ARG A 90 -26.50 -13.50 1.94
CA ARG A 90 -27.83 -12.89 2.04
C ARG A 90 -28.52 -13.26 3.36
N ALA A 91 -28.43 -14.52 3.77
CA ALA A 91 -28.98 -14.98 5.05
C ALA A 91 -28.25 -14.35 6.26
N HIS A 92 -26.91 -14.29 6.22
CA HIS A 92 -26.10 -13.67 7.26
C HIS A 92 -26.47 -12.19 7.47
N TYR A 93 -26.54 -11.41 6.40
CA TYR A 93 -26.86 -9.99 6.49
C TYR A 93 -28.32 -9.75 6.88
N LYS A 94 -29.26 -10.57 6.40
CA LYS A 94 -30.65 -10.50 6.86
C LYS A 94 -30.74 -10.64 8.39
N LYS A 95 -30.09 -11.67 8.94
CA LYS A 95 -30.04 -11.87 10.39
C LYS A 95 -29.38 -10.69 11.12
N ALA A 96 -28.28 -10.16 10.58
CA ALA A 96 -27.60 -9.02 11.19
C ALA A 96 -28.47 -7.75 11.24
N PHE A 97 -29.36 -7.53 10.26
CA PHE A 97 -30.37 -6.46 10.34
C PHE A 97 -31.41 -6.76 11.43
N GLU A 98 -31.94 -7.99 11.48
CA GLU A 98 -32.89 -8.43 12.52
C GLU A 98 -32.30 -8.26 13.93
N ASP A 99 -31.02 -8.60 14.13
CA ASP A 99 -30.32 -8.43 15.42
C ASP A 99 -30.22 -6.95 15.86
N ILE A 100 -30.06 -6.02 14.91
CA ILE A 100 -30.03 -4.57 15.20
C ILE A 100 -31.42 -4.09 15.62
N GLU A 101 -32.45 -4.49 14.89
CA GLU A 101 -33.84 -4.16 15.20
C GLU A 101 -34.24 -4.70 16.58
N GLU A 102 -33.88 -5.95 16.88
CA GLU A 102 -34.13 -6.58 18.18
C GLU A 102 -33.39 -5.86 19.32
N ALA A 103 -32.13 -5.49 19.11
CA ALA A 103 -31.36 -4.73 20.11
C ALA A 103 -31.97 -3.35 20.40
N CYS A 104 -32.49 -2.68 19.36
CA CYS A 104 -33.21 -1.41 19.51
C CYS A 104 -34.53 -1.61 20.27
N ALA A 105 -35.32 -2.61 19.89
CA ALA A 105 -36.60 -2.92 20.53
C ALA A 105 -36.45 -3.30 22.01
N LYS A 106 -35.32 -3.93 22.38
CA LYS A 106 -34.97 -4.27 23.77
C LYS A 106 -34.35 -3.11 24.57
N GLY A 107 -34.14 -1.96 23.96
CA GLY A 107 -33.49 -0.80 24.59
C GLY A 107 -32.00 -0.99 24.87
N ALA A 108 -31.34 -1.98 24.25
CA ALA A 108 -29.90 -2.17 24.37
C ALA A 108 -29.10 -1.13 23.58
N ILE A 109 -29.71 -0.57 22.53
CA ILE A 109 -29.21 0.56 21.75
C ILE A 109 -30.37 1.54 21.49
N ASP A 110 -30.06 2.82 21.28
CA ASP A 110 -31.05 3.81 20.87
C ASP A 110 -31.30 3.79 19.35
N GLU A 111 -32.37 4.47 18.91
CA GLU A 111 -32.77 4.53 17.50
C GLU A 111 -31.69 5.10 16.59
N LYS A 112 -30.93 6.09 17.08
CA LYS A 112 -29.89 6.77 16.30
C LYS A 112 -28.67 5.86 16.09
N GLU A 113 -28.30 5.09 17.11
CA GLU A 113 -27.28 4.06 17.02
C GLU A 113 -27.74 2.94 16.08
N ALA A 114 -29.00 2.50 16.17
CA ALA A 114 -29.57 1.50 15.29
C ALA A 114 -29.51 1.94 13.81
N GLU A 115 -29.96 3.16 13.50
CA GLU A 115 -29.88 3.76 12.15
C GLU A 115 -28.45 3.76 11.61
N LYS A 116 -27.50 4.26 12.41
CA LYS A 116 -26.08 4.32 12.02
C LYS A 116 -25.49 2.92 11.78
N ARG A 117 -25.85 1.93 12.59
CA ARG A 117 -25.39 0.54 12.42
C ARG A 117 -25.99 -0.07 11.16
N SER A 118 -27.28 0.13 10.91
CA SER A 118 -27.96 -0.34 9.70
C SER A 118 -27.38 0.27 8.43
N GLU A 119 -27.12 1.58 8.39
CA GLU A 119 -26.46 2.21 7.23
C GLU A 119 -25.07 1.62 6.96
N SER A 120 -24.29 1.39 8.02
CA SER A 120 -22.95 0.81 7.89
C SER A 120 -23.03 -0.64 7.40
N LEU A 121 -24.02 -1.39 7.87
CA LEU A 121 -24.26 -2.78 7.49
C LEU A 121 -24.71 -2.87 6.03
N GLU A 122 -25.61 -2.00 5.59
CA GLU A 122 -26.07 -1.91 4.19
C GLU A 122 -24.91 -1.61 3.23
N LYS A 123 -24.07 -0.62 3.57
CA LYS A 123 -22.86 -0.30 2.78
C LYS A 123 -21.92 -1.50 2.67
N ALA A 124 -21.79 -2.31 3.72
CA ALA A 124 -21.00 -3.54 3.69
C ALA A 124 -21.67 -4.62 2.84
N TYR A 125 -23.00 -4.77 2.96
CA TYR A 125 -23.78 -5.78 2.24
C TYR A 125 -23.73 -5.58 0.72
N LEU A 126 -23.95 -4.35 0.24
CA LEU A 126 -23.93 -4.03 -1.19
C LEU A 126 -22.54 -4.19 -1.83
N ARG A 127 -21.48 -4.26 -1.02
CA ARG A 127 -20.10 -4.48 -1.48
C ARG A 127 -19.68 -5.94 -1.45
N THR A 128 -20.52 -6.84 -0.92
CA THR A 128 -20.21 -8.29 -0.88
C THR A 128 -19.90 -8.93 -2.23
N PRO A 129 -20.48 -8.50 -3.38
CA PRO A 129 -20.09 -9.04 -4.69
C PRO A 129 -18.65 -8.71 -5.07
N LEU A 130 -18.01 -7.72 -4.44
CA LEU A 130 -16.61 -7.39 -4.72
C LEU A 130 -15.60 -8.34 -4.05
N ASP A 131 -16.09 -9.25 -3.20
CA ASP A 131 -15.30 -10.19 -2.40
C ASP A 131 -15.60 -11.63 -2.83
N PRO A 132 -14.64 -12.37 -3.42
CA PRO A 132 -14.88 -13.73 -3.93
C PRO A 132 -15.25 -14.74 -2.83
N TRP A 133 -15.01 -14.44 -1.56
CA TRP A 133 -15.44 -15.30 -0.45
C TRP A 133 -16.90 -15.06 -0.05
N LYS A 134 -17.52 -13.99 -0.53
CA LYS A 134 -18.89 -13.58 -0.17
C LYS A 134 -19.84 -13.55 -1.38
N GLY A 135 -19.34 -13.18 -2.55
CA GLY A 135 -20.11 -13.15 -3.78
C GLY A 135 -19.93 -14.40 -4.64
N GLU A 136 -20.80 -14.56 -5.62
CA GLU A 136 -20.78 -15.61 -6.64
C GLU A 136 -20.90 -15.00 -8.03
N ILE A 137 -20.34 -15.66 -9.03
CA ILE A 137 -20.55 -15.29 -10.44
C ILE A 137 -22.00 -15.60 -10.78
N CYS A 138 -22.76 -14.59 -11.20
CA CYS A 138 -24.11 -14.76 -11.73
C CYS A 138 -24.17 -14.66 -13.26
N THR A 139 -23.20 -13.99 -13.88
CA THR A 139 -23.09 -13.84 -15.33
C THR A 139 -21.66 -14.01 -15.79
N VAL A 140 -21.47 -14.63 -16.95
CA VAL A 140 -20.22 -14.61 -17.70
C VAL A 140 -20.46 -13.88 -19.02
N SER A 141 -19.60 -12.95 -19.40
CA SER A 141 -19.57 -12.43 -20.77
C SER A 141 -18.28 -12.80 -21.48
N LEU A 142 -18.36 -12.99 -22.81
CA LEU A 142 -17.26 -13.40 -23.67
C LEU A 142 -17.30 -12.61 -24.97
N SER A 143 -16.15 -12.13 -25.45
CA SER A 143 -16.02 -11.45 -26.74
C SER A 143 -14.83 -12.02 -27.52
N ALA A 144 -15.10 -12.51 -28.73
CA ALA A 144 -14.05 -13.01 -29.63
C ALA A 144 -13.46 -11.91 -30.54
N ALA A 145 -14.17 -10.78 -30.72
CA ALA A 145 -13.84 -9.68 -31.60
C ALA A 145 -14.63 -8.40 -31.25
N ALA A 146 -14.19 -7.25 -31.75
CA ALA A 146 -14.87 -5.97 -31.57
C ALA A 146 -16.34 -6.00 -32.05
N HIS A 147 -17.24 -5.39 -31.28
CA HIS A 147 -18.69 -5.31 -31.50
C HIS A 147 -19.43 -6.66 -31.42
N GLU A 148 -18.74 -7.72 -30.97
CA GLU A 148 -19.26 -9.09 -30.86
C GLU A 148 -19.14 -9.53 -29.39
N SER A 149 -20.24 -9.96 -28.78
CA SER A 149 -20.20 -10.47 -27.39
C SER A 149 -21.30 -11.47 -27.12
N ARG A 150 -21.05 -12.40 -26.20
CA ARG A 150 -21.99 -13.41 -25.74
C ARG A 150 -22.05 -13.42 -24.24
N VAL A 151 -23.27 -13.45 -23.71
CA VAL A 151 -23.54 -13.42 -22.28
C VAL A 151 -24.16 -14.74 -21.87
N VAL A 152 -23.64 -15.35 -20.81
CA VAL A 152 -24.13 -16.58 -20.21
C VAL A 152 -24.74 -16.21 -18.85
N PRO A 153 -26.07 -16.00 -18.74
CA PRO A 153 -26.74 -15.75 -17.47
C PRO A 153 -26.83 -17.07 -16.71
N ILE A 154 -26.25 -17.18 -15.52
CA ILE A 154 -26.13 -18.46 -14.80
C ILE A 154 -27.18 -18.56 -13.69
N SER A 155 -27.14 -17.63 -12.73
CA SER A 155 -27.91 -17.72 -11.48
C SER A 155 -28.80 -16.49 -11.25
N HIS A 156 -29.40 -15.97 -12.33
CA HIS A 156 -30.35 -14.86 -12.24
C HIS A 156 -31.69 -15.31 -11.67
N LYS A 157 -32.32 -14.45 -10.88
CA LYS A 157 -33.66 -14.65 -10.29
C LYS A 157 -34.79 -14.31 -11.27
N VAL A 158 -34.46 -13.62 -12.36
CA VAL A 158 -35.39 -13.17 -13.39
C VAL A 158 -34.79 -13.40 -14.78
N GLY A 159 -35.64 -13.54 -15.79
CA GLY A 159 -35.20 -13.79 -17.16
C GLY A 159 -34.85 -15.25 -17.43
N GLN A 160 -34.24 -15.50 -18.60
CA GLN A 160 -33.75 -16.83 -18.97
C GLN A 160 -32.33 -17.04 -18.46
N VAL A 161 -32.02 -18.28 -18.10
CA VAL A 161 -30.69 -18.69 -17.61
C VAL A 161 -30.17 -19.86 -18.43
N PHE A 162 -28.85 -20.01 -18.43
CA PHE A 162 -28.11 -21.11 -19.03
C PHE A 162 -28.54 -22.44 -18.43
N GLU A 163 -28.86 -23.40 -19.31
CA GLU A 163 -29.34 -24.74 -18.95
C GLU A 163 -30.41 -24.68 -17.85
N PRO A 164 -31.61 -24.15 -18.12
CA PRO A 164 -32.58 -23.77 -17.08
C PRO A 164 -33.07 -24.95 -16.22
N SER A 165 -32.92 -26.18 -16.68
CA SER A 165 -33.24 -27.39 -15.91
C SER A 165 -32.13 -27.86 -14.96
N MET A 166 -30.94 -27.27 -15.03
CA MET A 166 -29.77 -27.65 -14.22
C MET A 166 -29.82 -26.98 -12.83
N ASP A 167 -29.14 -27.54 -11.83
CA ASP A 167 -28.86 -26.79 -10.61
C ASP A 167 -27.96 -25.57 -10.91
N ARG A 168 -28.10 -24.48 -10.15
CA ARG A 168 -27.37 -23.23 -10.43
C ARG A 168 -25.88 -23.34 -10.14
N ASP A 169 -25.48 -24.13 -9.14
CA ASP A 169 -24.07 -24.38 -8.84
C ASP A 169 -23.46 -25.32 -9.87
N GLU A 170 -24.19 -26.34 -10.29
CA GLU A 170 -23.79 -27.23 -11.38
C GLU A 170 -23.61 -26.48 -12.70
N ALA A 171 -24.56 -25.61 -13.07
CA ALA A 171 -24.47 -24.78 -14.28
C ALA A 171 -23.24 -23.87 -14.23
N ARG A 172 -22.99 -23.23 -13.08
CA ARG A 172 -21.80 -22.38 -12.89
C ARG A 172 -20.51 -23.17 -13.02
N LYS A 173 -20.44 -24.33 -12.36
CA LYS A 173 -19.29 -25.23 -12.44
C LYS A 173 -19.04 -25.64 -13.89
N LEU A 174 -20.09 -26.02 -14.63
CA LEU A 174 -19.98 -26.41 -16.03
C LEU A 174 -19.44 -25.29 -16.92
N VAL A 175 -19.96 -24.07 -16.77
CA VAL A 175 -19.45 -22.91 -17.52
C VAL A 175 -17.96 -22.70 -17.23
N LEU A 176 -17.56 -22.70 -15.96
CA LEU A 176 -16.16 -22.47 -15.57
C LEU A 176 -15.22 -23.61 -15.96
N ASP A 177 -15.70 -24.87 -15.96
CA ASP A 177 -14.96 -26.01 -16.49
C ASP A 177 -14.70 -25.85 -17.99
N LEU A 178 -15.72 -25.44 -18.76
CA LEU A 178 -15.58 -25.20 -20.19
C LEU A 178 -14.62 -24.03 -20.49
N LEU A 179 -14.68 -22.94 -19.73
CA LEU A 179 -13.73 -21.83 -19.86
C LEU A 179 -12.29 -22.27 -19.54
N ASP A 180 -12.12 -23.11 -18.52
CA ASP A 180 -10.82 -23.64 -18.13
C ASP A 180 -10.20 -24.51 -19.24
N ASP A 181 -10.99 -25.42 -19.79
CA ASP A 181 -10.58 -26.38 -20.83
C ASP A 181 -10.33 -25.71 -22.19
N TYR A 182 -11.19 -24.78 -22.60
CA TYR A 182 -11.11 -24.18 -23.94
C TYR A 182 -10.22 -22.92 -23.97
N LEU A 183 -10.22 -22.11 -22.90
CA LEU A 183 -9.60 -20.78 -22.90
C LEU A 183 -8.43 -20.66 -21.91
N PHE A 184 -8.66 -20.89 -20.61
CA PHE A 184 -7.68 -20.51 -19.58
C PHE A 184 -6.37 -21.27 -19.73
N LYS A 185 -6.42 -22.57 -20.02
CA LYS A 185 -5.21 -23.39 -20.26
C LYS A 185 -4.67 -23.27 -21.69
N ASN A 186 -5.39 -22.60 -22.58
CA ASN A 186 -5.06 -22.55 -24.00
C ASN A 186 -4.08 -21.40 -24.32
N GLU A 187 -2.85 -21.76 -24.70
CA GLU A 187 -1.78 -20.80 -25.05
C GLU A 187 -1.99 -20.06 -26.38
N LYS A 188 -2.89 -20.57 -27.24
CA LYS A 188 -3.24 -19.93 -28.52
C LYS A 188 -4.20 -18.76 -28.35
N VAL A 189 -4.93 -18.72 -27.22
CA VAL A 189 -5.91 -17.68 -26.94
C VAL A 189 -5.30 -16.65 -25.99
N LEU A 190 -5.34 -15.39 -26.40
CA LEU A 190 -5.10 -14.25 -25.53
C LEU A 190 -6.36 -13.97 -24.70
N LYS A 191 -6.23 -14.07 -23.38
CA LYS A 191 -7.31 -13.78 -22.43
C LYS A 191 -7.26 -12.31 -22.05
N ILE A 192 -8.31 -11.57 -22.33
CA ILE A 192 -8.37 -10.12 -22.21
C ILE A 192 -9.43 -9.78 -21.16
N ALA A 193 -9.06 -9.14 -20.06
CA ALA A 193 -10.01 -8.66 -19.07
C ALA A 193 -9.54 -7.34 -18.47
N VAL A 194 -10.47 -6.41 -18.31
CA VAL A 194 -10.19 -5.14 -17.66
C VAL A 194 -10.14 -5.39 -16.16
N ASN A 195 -9.06 -4.97 -15.48
CA ASN A 195 -8.89 -5.27 -14.05
C ASN A 195 -8.83 -6.78 -13.79
N LEU A 196 -7.95 -7.48 -14.54
CA LEU A 196 -7.78 -8.93 -14.53
C LEU A 196 -7.54 -9.54 -13.13
N SER A 197 -7.06 -8.75 -12.17
CA SER A 197 -6.94 -9.19 -10.77
C SER A 197 -8.30 -9.56 -10.15
N PHE A 198 -9.37 -8.84 -10.49
CA PHE A 198 -10.73 -9.17 -10.07
C PHE A 198 -11.19 -10.49 -10.67
N GLU A 199 -11.06 -10.63 -12.01
CA GLU A 199 -11.45 -11.86 -12.68
C GLU A 199 -10.70 -13.08 -12.16
N THR A 200 -9.41 -12.90 -11.87
CA THR A 200 -8.54 -13.95 -11.33
C THR A 200 -8.98 -14.40 -9.93
N LYS A 201 -9.41 -13.48 -9.07
CA LYS A 201 -9.92 -13.81 -7.73
C LYS A 201 -11.13 -14.73 -7.79
N TYR A 202 -12.07 -14.43 -8.68
CA TYR A 202 -13.26 -15.23 -8.87
C TYR A 202 -12.98 -16.56 -9.56
N ALA A 203 -12.10 -16.59 -10.57
CA ALA A 203 -11.64 -17.86 -11.14
C ALA A 203 -11.03 -18.78 -10.05
N ALA A 204 -10.19 -18.23 -9.18
CA ALA A 204 -9.55 -18.97 -8.09
C ALA A 204 -10.57 -19.52 -7.06
N LYS A 205 -11.66 -18.80 -6.78
CA LYS A 205 -12.78 -19.27 -5.94
C LYS A 205 -13.29 -20.64 -6.39
N TYR A 206 -13.38 -20.84 -7.71
CA TYR A 206 -13.88 -22.08 -8.31
C TYR A 206 -12.76 -23.04 -8.73
N GLY A 207 -11.55 -22.86 -8.18
CA GLY A 207 -10.39 -23.71 -8.46
C GLY A 207 -9.85 -23.58 -9.88
N LYS A 208 -10.17 -22.48 -10.59
CA LYS A 208 -9.72 -22.21 -11.95
C LYS A 208 -8.57 -21.21 -11.95
N TYR A 209 -7.62 -21.42 -12.87
CA TYR A 209 -6.44 -20.57 -12.99
C TYR A 209 -6.30 -20.11 -14.44
N ILE A 210 -6.31 -18.81 -14.66
CA ILE A 210 -6.17 -18.20 -15.99
C ILE A 210 -4.71 -18.36 -16.43
N LEU A 211 -4.36 -19.38 -17.21
CA LEU A 211 -2.97 -19.66 -17.62
C LEU A 211 -2.61 -19.00 -18.96
N GLY A 212 -1.34 -19.08 -19.35
CA GLY A 212 -0.83 -18.59 -20.62
C GLY A 212 -0.91 -17.07 -20.81
N LYS A 213 -1.02 -16.65 -22.07
CA LYS A 213 -1.07 -15.23 -22.49
C LYS A 213 -2.32 -14.53 -21.96
N VAL A 214 -2.09 -13.39 -21.30
CA VAL A 214 -3.13 -12.51 -20.77
C VAL A 214 -2.87 -11.06 -21.17
N ALA A 215 -3.94 -10.28 -21.24
CA ALA A 215 -3.89 -8.83 -21.36
C ALA A 215 -4.84 -8.20 -20.33
N ASP A 216 -4.36 -7.15 -19.68
CA ASP A 216 -5.17 -6.27 -18.85
C ASP A 216 -5.16 -4.88 -19.50
N PRO A 217 -6.21 -4.55 -20.28
CA PRO A 217 -6.29 -3.26 -20.94
C PRO A 217 -6.15 -2.08 -19.97
N LEU A 218 -6.65 -2.19 -18.73
CA LEU A 218 -6.53 -1.11 -17.73
C LEU A 218 -5.09 -0.77 -17.42
N ILE A 219 -4.27 -1.79 -17.20
CA ILE A 219 -2.83 -1.60 -17.03
C ILE A 219 -2.25 -0.96 -18.27
N MET A 220 -2.54 -1.54 -19.44
CA MET A 220 -1.93 -1.09 -20.69
C MET A 220 -2.25 0.37 -21.00
N TRP A 221 -3.51 0.81 -20.92
CA TRP A 221 -3.82 2.20 -21.25
C TRP A 221 -3.31 3.19 -20.22
N VAL A 222 -3.36 2.86 -18.93
CA VAL A 222 -2.78 3.74 -17.89
C VAL A 222 -1.28 3.88 -18.10
N ARG A 223 -0.59 2.77 -18.40
CA ARG A 223 0.85 2.73 -18.67
C ARG A 223 1.22 3.45 -19.96
N CYS A 224 0.44 3.31 -21.03
CA CYS A 224 0.61 4.07 -22.26
C CYS A 224 0.38 5.56 -22.02
N LEU A 225 -0.66 5.96 -21.27
CA LEU A 225 -0.92 7.36 -20.92
C LEU A 225 0.23 7.97 -20.11
N GLN A 226 0.74 7.26 -19.10
CA GLN A 226 1.87 7.73 -18.29
C GLN A 226 3.11 8.06 -19.14
N ILE A 227 3.33 7.36 -20.25
CA ILE A 227 4.48 7.58 -21.13
C ILE A 227 4.17 8.53 -22.30
N ALA A 228 3.06 8.31 -23.00
CA ALA A 228 2.72 9.02 -24.23
C ALA A 228 2.02 10.36 -23.97
N ALA A 229 1.20 10.44 -22.92
CA ALA A 229 0.38 11.63 -22.65
C ALA A 229 0.14 11.82 -21.14
N PRO A 230 1.19 12.00 -20.33
CA PRO A 230 1.06 12.13 -18.87
C PRO A 230 0.15 13.29 -18.44
N GLN A 231 0.03 14.34 -19.27
CA GLN A 231 -0.87 15.47 -19.05
C GLN A 231 -2.36 15.09 -19.04
N LYS A 232 -2.74 13.92 -19.59
CA LYS A 232 -4.11 13.40 -19.52
C LYS A 232 -4.44 12.72 -18.19
N ILE A 233 -3.46 12.55 -17.31
CA ILE A 233 -3.63 11.98 -15.97
C ILE A 233 -3.76 13.12 -14.97
N ASN A 234 -4.97 13.32 -14.45
CA ASN A 234 -5.26 14.41 -13.51
C ASN A 234 -4.53 14.24 -12.17
N ASN A 235 -4.34 13.00 -11.71
CA ASN A 235 -3.67 12.70 -10.45
C ASN A 235 -2.61 11.60 -10.63
N PRO A 236 -1.31 11.95 -10.73
CA PRO A 236 -0.23 10.98 -10.89
C PRO A 236 -0.13 9.93 -9.78
N LYS A 237 -0.57 10.26 -8.56
CA LYS A 237 -0.60 9.31 -7.42
C LYS A 237 -1.74 8.30 -7.51
N LYS A 238 -2.75 8.57 -8.34
CA LYS A 238 -3.89 7.69 -8.60
C LYS A 238 -4.24 7.74 -10.09
N PRO A 239 -3.38 7.19 -10.96
CA PRO A 239 -3.48 7.41 -12.40
C PRO A 239 -4.68 6.73 -13.06
N THR A 240 -5.34 5.81 -12.35
CA THR A 240 -6.62 5.20 -12.75
C THR A 240 -7.83 6.12 -12.55
N SER A 241 -7.68 7.22 -11.80
CA SER A 241 -8.79 8.13 -11.50
C SER A 241 -9.30 8.82 -12.78
N GLY A 242 -10.55 8.54 -13.15
CA GLY A 242 -11.13 9.02 -14.43
C GLY A 242 -10.77 8.16 -15.64
N TRP A 243 -10.09 7.02 -15.44
CA TRP A 243 -9.64 6.11 -16.49
C TRP A 243 -10.06 4.66 -16.24
N GLY A 244 -11.18 4.44 -15.53
CA GLY A 244 -11.86 3.15 -15.54
C GLY A 244 -12.51 2.87 -16.91
N LEU A 245 -13.03 1.66 -17.12
CA LEU A 245 -13.57 1.22 -18.41
C LEU A 245 -14.57 2.20 -19.03
N LYS A 246 -15.59 2.62 -18.27
CA LYS A 246 -16.65 3.50 -18.76
C LYS A 246 -16.12 4.90 -19.15
N PRO A 247 -15.36 5.62 -18.30
CA PRO A 247 -14.69 6.86 -18.72
C PRO A 247 -13.73 6.67 -19.90
N ALA A 248 -12.91 5.62 -19.90
CA ALA A 248 -11.94 5.37 -20.96
C ALA A 248 -12.63 5.13 -22.31
N THR A 249 -13.72 4.34 -22.30
CA THR A 249 -14.54 4.08 -23.49
C THR A 249 -15.15 5.38 -24.04
N LYS A 250 -15.66 6.25 -23.16
CA LYS A 250 -16.14 7.57 -23.57
C LYS A 250 -15.04 8.46 -24.14
N HIS A 251 -13.85 8.46 -23.54
CA HIS A 251 -12.72 9.28 -24.00
C HIS A 251 -12.13 8.83 -25.33
N ILE A 252 -12.08 7.51 -25.57
CA ILE A 252 -11.45 6.94 -26.76
C ILE A 252 -12.47 6.73 -27.87
N PHE A 253 -13.61 6.10 -27.58
CA PHE A 253 -14.58 5.69 -28.58
C PHE A 253 -15.79 6.64 -28.69
N GLY A 254 -15.92 7.62 -27.79
CA GLY A 254 -17.08 8.52 -27.75
C GLY A 254 -18.36 7.85 -27.28
N VAL A 255 -18.30 6.59 -26.83
CA VAL A 255 -19.46 5.80 -26.40
C VAL A 255 -19.71 5.97 -24.91
N THR A 256 -20.96 6.21 -24.54
CA THR A 256 -21.39 6.22 -23.14
C THR A 256 -21.96 4.86 -22.78
N MET A 257 -21.22 4.10 -21.99
CA MET A 257 -21.64 2.81 -21.44
C MET A 257 -22.61 3.00 -20.26
N ASN A 258 -23.41 1.98 -19.98
CA ASN A 258 -24.34 1.98 -18.86
C ASN A 258 -23.62 1.97 -17.50
N ASP A 259 -24.09 2.79 -16.55
CA ASP A 259 -23.57 2.79 -15.19
C ASP A 259 -24.21 1.70 -14.32
N PHE A 260 -23.41 1.03 -13.48
CA PHE A 260 -23.85 -0.09 -12.65
C PHE A 260 -24.87 0.36 -11.60
N SER A 261 -24.55 1.44 -10.88
CA SER A 261 -25.41 1.97 -9.81
C SER A 261 -26.71 2.51 -10.39
N ALA A 262 -26.64 3.17 -11.56
CA ALA A 262 -27.82 3.65 -12.27
C ALA A 262 -28.73 2.50 -12.71
N LEU A 263 -28.15 1.40 -13.18
CA LEU A 263 -28.88 0.20 -13.58
C LEU A 263 -29.62 -0.42 -12.39
N LEU A 264 -28.92 -0.73 -11.29
CA LEU A 264 -29.56 -1.27 -10.09
C LEU A 264 -30.68 -0.37 -9.55
N LYS A 265 -30.45 0.96 -9.52
CA LYS A 265 -31.44 1.93 -9.07
C LYS A 265 -32.68 1.96 -9.97
N LYS A 266 -32.52 1.83 -11.29
CA LYS A 266 -33.62 1.82 -12.25
C LYS A 266 -34.56 0.64 -12.01
N TYR A 267 -33.99 -0.55 -11.76
CA TYR A 267 -34.76 -1.77 -11.50
C TYR A 267 -35.19 -1.93 -10.03
N LYS A 268 -34.74 -1.03 -9.13
CA LYS A 268 -35.03 -1.06 -7.69
C LYS A 268 -34.59 -2.37 -7.03
N VAL A 269 -33.38 -2.81 -7.37
CA VAL A 269 -32.79 -4.05 -6.88
C VAL A 269 -31.42 -3.79 -6.25
N ASN A 270 -30.94 -4.75 -5.46
CA ASN A 270 -29.67 -4.61 -4.72
C ASN A 270 -28.50 -5.26 -5.47
N PHE A 271 -28.76 -6.31 -6.24
CA PHE A 271 -27.72 -7.10 -6.89
C PHE A 271 -28.03 -7.40 -8.35
N PHE A 272 -26.99 -7.71 -9.12
CA PHE A 272 -27.10 -7.89 -10.57
C PHE A 272 -27.87 -9.16 -10.97
N ASP A 273 -27.87 -10.20 -10.13
CA ASP A 273 -28.69 -11.41 -10.32
C ASP A 273 -30.21 -11.14 -10.29
N GLU A 274 -30.62 -9.94 -9.88
CA GLU A 274 -32.02 -9.50 -9.85
C GLU A 274 -32.44 -8.73 -11.13
N ILE A 275 -31.53 -8.62 -12.11
CA ILE A 275 -31.76 -8.04 -13.44
C ILE A 275 -31.74 -9.15 -14.49
N ASP A 276 -32.58 -9.05 -15.51
CA ASP A 276 -32.58 -10.00 -16.64
C ASP A 276 -31.34 -9.76 -17.53
N ALA A 277 -30.38 -10.68 -17.51
CA ALA A 277 -29.18 -10.63 -18.35
C ALA A 277 -29.33 -11.38 -19.68
N SER A 278 -30.48 -12.03 -19.94
CA SER A 278 -30.73 -12.71 -21.20
C SER A 278 -31.16 -11.77 -22.33
N LYS A 279 -31.58 -10.54 -21.99
CA LYS A 279 -32.03 -9.52 -22.94
C LYS A 279 -31.96 -8.10 -22.33
N GLY A 280 -32.23 -7.10 -23.15
CA GLY A 280 -32.39 -5.72 -22.70
C GLY A 280 -31.11 -5.12 -22.10
N GLU A 281 -31.26 -4.31 -21.05
CA GLU A 281 -30.14 -3.57 -20.47
C GLU A 281 -29.16 -4.43 -19.67
N GLY A 282 -29.63 -5.53 -19.06
CA GLY A 282 -28.73 -6.48 -18.38
C GLY A 282 -27.81 -7.18 -19.38
N LEU A 283 -28.36 -7.65 -20.50
CA LEU A 283 -27.58 -8.20 -21.61
C LEU A 283 -26.57 -7.17 -22.14
N LEU A 284 -27.04 -5.95 -22.41
CA LEU A 284 -26.21 -4.88 -22.96
C LEU A 284 -25.04 -4.55 -22.01
N TYR A 285 -25.33 -4.39 -20.72
CA TYR A 285 -24.34 -4.06 -19.69
C TYR A 285 -23.21 -5.09 -19.66
N SER A 286 -23.55 -6.37 -19.48
CA SER A 286 -22.54 -7.44 -19.38
C SER A 286 -21.78 -7.67 -20.68
N ALA A 287 -22.46 -7.51 -21.82
CA ALA A 287 -21.84 -7.71 -23.13
C ALA A 287 -20.80 -6.64 -23.46
N GLU A 288 -21.08 -5.38 -23.12
CA GLU A 288 -20.20 -4.24 -23.39
C GLU A 288 -18.86 -4.33 -22.66
N ASP A 289 -18.84 -4.83 -21.42
CA ASP A 289 -17.61 -4.88 -20.63
C ASP A 289 -16.57 -5.82 -21.28
N ALA A 290 -16.99 -7.00 -21.76
CA ALA A 290 -16.12 -7.93 -22.49
C ALA A 290 -15.71 -7.42 -23.88
N ASP A 291 -16.63 -6.79 -24.63
CA ASP A 291 -16.33 -6.22 -25.96
C ASP A 291 -15.33 -5.06 -25.86
N TYR A 292 -15.60 -4.07 -25.01
CA TYR A 292 -14.71 -2.92 -24.88
C TYR A 292 -13.36 -3.28 -24.24
N ALA A 293 -13.26 -4.40 -23.52
CA ALA A 293 -11.96 -4.97 -23.16
C ALA A 293 -11.13 -5.33 -24.41
N VAL A 294 -11.73 -6.01 -25.40
CA VAL A 294 -11.08 -6.36 -26.68
C VAL A 294 -10.76 -5.10 -27.49
N GLN A 295 -11.71 -4.18 -27.66
CA GLN A 295 -11.49 -2.96 -28.42
C GLN A 295 -10.40 -2.08 -27.82
N HIS A 296 -10.38 -1.90 -26.50
CA HIS A 296 -9.29 -1.18 -25.83
C HIS A 296 -7.96 -1.90 -25.99
N TYR A 297 -7.94 -3.23 -25.90
CA TYR A 297 -6.71 -3.99 -26.13
C TYR A 297 -6.14 -3.69 -27.54
N GLU A 298 -6.97 -3.74 -28.57
CA GLU A 298 -6.55 -3.49 -29.96
C GLU A 298 -6.10 -2.06 -30.19
N TYR A 299 -6.80 -1.08 -29.61
CA TYR A 299 -6.45 0.34 -29.72
C TYR A 299 -5.10 0.64 -29.04
N TRP A 300 -4.93 0.23 -27.79
CA TRP A 300 -3.76 0.60 -27.00
C TRP A 300 -2.52 -0.21 -27.35
N SER A 301 -2.67 -1.41 -27.92
CA SER A 301 -1.53 -2.18 -28.45
C SER A 301 -0.83 -1.43 -29.59
N GLN A 302 -1.58 -0.73 -30.46
CA GLN A 302 -1.01 0.09 -31.53
C GLN A 302 -0.18 1.26 -30.99
N ILE A 303 -0.54 1.80 -29.82
CA ILE A 303 0.24 2.85 -29.15
C ILE A 303 1.47 2.24 -28.48
N ALA A 304 1.33 1.11 -27.80
CA ALA A 304 2.43 0.43 -27.12
C ALA A 304 3.54 0.02 -28.10
N ALA A 305 3.18 -0.45 -29.30
CA ALA A 305 4.10 -0.86 -30.36
C ALA A 305 4.99 0.28 -30.88
N GLN A 306 4.55 1.53 -30.75
CA GLN A 306 5.33 2.72 -31.15
C GLN A 306 6.42 3.09 -30.13
N ILE A 307 6.41 2.49 -28.93
CA ILE A 307 7.35 2.81 -27.86
C ILE A 307 8.38 1.66 -27.75
N PRO A 308 9.70 1.93 -27.95
CA PRO A 308 10.72 0.89 -28.00
C PRO A 308 10.69 -0.05 -26.79
N ARG A 309 10.56 -1.36 -27.05
CA ARG A 309 10.51 -2.47 -26.07
C ARG A 309 9.34 -2.42 -25.07
N TYR A 310 8.41 -1.47 -25.19
CA TYR A 310 7.38 -1.25 -24.17
C TYR A 310 6.23 -2.24 -24.26
N GLU A 311 5.76 -2.55 -25.47
CA GLU A 311 4.78 -3.60 -25.71
C GLU A 311 5.24 -4.95 -25.13
N GLU A 312 6.50 -5.34 -25.40
CA GLU A 312 7.10 -6.54 -24.83
C GLU A 312 7.08 -6.51 -23.29
N TRP A 313 7.43 -5.38 -22.70
CA TRP A 313 7.44 -5.20 -21.24
C TRP A 313 6.04 -5.33 -20.63
N LEU A 314 5.02 -4.74 -21.25
CA LEU A 314 3.63 -4.86 -20.82
C LEU A 314 3.17 -6.33 -20.86
N HIS A 315 3.46 -7.05 -21.95
CA HIS A 315 3.03 -8.44 -22.13
C HIS A 315 3.81 -9.45 -21.29
N LYS A 316 5.08 -9.19 -20.97
CA LYS A 316 5.91 -10.13 -20.20
C LYS A 316 5.91 -9.86 -18.70
N ILE A 317 5.63 -8.62 -18.28
CA ILE A 317 5.75 -8.20 -16.88
C ILE A 317 4.42 -7.67 -16.36
N GLU A 318 3.96 -6.50 -16.81
CA GLU A 318 2.87 -5.79 -16.12
C GLU A 318 1.52 -6.52 -16.19
N MET A 319 1.07 -6.92 -17.38
CA MET A 319 -0.25 -7.55 -17.54
C MET A 319 -0.31 -8.96 -16.94
N PRO A 320 0.70 -9.84 -17.10
CA PRO A 320 0.72 -11.11 -16.36
C PRO A 320 0.79 -10.93 -14.84
N PHE A 321 1.36 -9.83 -14.35
CA PHE A 321 1.49 -9.57 -12.91
C PHE A 321 0.14 -9.24 -12.26
N THR A 322 -0.85 -8.69 -12.97
CA THR A 322 -2.19 -8.46 -12.38
C THR A 322 -2.92 -9.75 -12.02
N ARG A 323 -2.69 -10.82 -12.79
CA ARG A 323 -3.12 -12.17 -12.41
C ARG A 323 -2.49 -12.61 -11.08
N VAL A 324 -1.18 -12.38 -10.91
CA VAL A 324 -0.49 -12.72 -9.65
C VAL A 324 -1.06 -11.91 -8.48
N ILE A 325 -1.33 -10.61 -8.70
CA ILE A 325 -2.03 -9.76 -7.72
C ILE A 325 -3.37 -10.38 -7.34
N GLY A 326 -4.21 -10.76 -8.31
CA GLY A 326 -5.50 -11.39 -8.03
C GLY A 326 -5.38 -12.65 -7.19
N LEU A 327 -4.39 -13.51 -7.46
CA LEU A 327 -4.13 -14.70 -6.64
C LEU A 327 -3.66 -14.33 -5.21
N MET A 328 -2.76 -13.35 -5.07
CA MET A 328 -2.30 -12.88 -3.77
C MET A 328 -3.47 -12.33 -2.93
N GLU A 329 -4.35 -11.54 -3.53
CA GLU A 329 -5.56 -11.00 -2.89
C GLU A 329 -6.53 -12.12 -2.51
N TYR A 330 -6.81 -13.07 -3.41
CA TYR A 330 -7.72 -14.19 -3.15
C TYR A 330 -7.23 -15.07 -2.00
N TRP A 331 -5.95 -15.45 -2.03
CA TRP A 331 -5.38 -16.32 -1.00
C TRP A 331 -5.24 -15.58 0.33
N GLY A 332 -4.85 -14.31 0.34
CA GLY A 332 -4.65 -13.55 1.59
C GLY A 332 -3.67 -14.20 2.56
N MET A 333 -3.71 -13.78 3.83
CA MET A 333 -2.88 -14.33 4.91
C MET A 333 -3.72 -14.81 6.08
N ASN A 334 -3.34 -15.95 6.66
CA ASN A 334 -3.93 -16.44 7.92
C ASN A 334 -3.54 -15.51 9.07
N TRP A 335 -4.50 -15.31 9.98
CA TRP A 335 -4.34 -14.51 11.19
C TRP A 335 -4.51 -15.41 12.41
N ASP A 336 -3.71 -15.21 13.46
CA ASP A 336 -3.87 -15.89 14.75
C ASP A 336 -4.71 -15.02 15.70
N PRO A 337 -6.03 -15.28 15.82
CA PRO A 337 -6.92 -14.48 16.67
C PRO A 337 -6.63 -14.70 18.16
N ASN A 338 -6.08 -15.84 18.55
CA ASN A 338 -5.80 -16.16 19.95
C ASN A 338 -4.60 -15.36 20.42
N LEU A 339 -3.51 -15.38 19.64
CA LEU A 339 -2.34 -14.56 19.91
C LEU A 339 -2.68 -13.07 19.89
N ALA A 340 -3.52 -12.62 18.95
CA ALA A 340 -4.00 -11.24 18.88
C ALA A 340 -4.76 -10.83 20.15
N THR A 341 -5.68 -11.68 20.63
CA THR A 341 -6.46 -11.46 21.86
C THR A 341 -5.56 -11.40 23.09
N GLN A 342 -4.62 -12.34 23.21
CA GLN A 342 -3.63 -12.33 24.29
C GLN A 342 -2.81 -11.03 24.30
N LYS A 343 -2.24 -10.66 23.13
CA LYS A 343 -1.43 -9.44 23.01
C LYS A 343 -2.22 -8.17 23.24
N LYS A 344 -3.51 -8.16 22.91
CA LYS A 344 -4.42 -7.07 23.23
C LYS A 344 -4.56 -6.88 24.74
N GLN A 345 -4.84 -7.95 25.48
CA GLN A 345 -4.96 -7.91 26.94
C GLN A 345 -3.66 -7.46 27.61
N GLU A 346 -2.52 -8.01 27.18
CA GLU A 346 -1.19 -7.60 27.67
C GLU A 346 -0.95 -6.10 27.43
N ALA A 347 -1.30 -5.60 26.25
CA ALA A 347 -1.13 -4.19 25.91
C ALA A 347 -2.04 -3.27 26.73
N GLU A 348 -3.30 -3.66 26.94
CA GLU A 348 -4.26 -2.89 27.75
C GLU A 348 -3.78 -2.78 29.21
N ILE A 349 -3.30 -3.87 29.81
CA ILE A 349 -2.72 -3.88 31.17
C ILE A 349 -1.49 -2.95 31.24
N MET A 350 -0.58 -3.04 30.27
CA MET A 350 0.64 -2.23 30.26
C MET A 350 0.33 -0.73 30.09
N GLN A 351 -0.69 -0.39 29.29
CA GLN A 351 -1.15 1.00 29.17
C GLN A 351 -1.74 1.52 30.47
N GLU A 352 -2.56 0.71 31.13
CA GLU A 352 -3.19 1.07 32.41
C GLU A 352 -2.13 1.29 33.49
N GLN A 353 -1.15 0.40 33.60
CA GLN A 353 -0.03 0.55 34.55
C GLN A 353 0.78 1.83 34.29
N ALA A 354 1.13 2.11 33.04
CA ALA A 354 1.87 3.32 32.69
C ALA A 354 1.04 4.60 32.94
N ALA A 355 -0.25 4.56 32.64
CA ALA A 355 -1.18 5.65 32.92
C ALA A 355 -1.29 5.91 34.43
N GLU A 356 -1.44 4.86 35.23
CA GLU A 356 -1.56 4.97 36.68
C GLU A 356 -0.27 5.51 37.29
N ARG A 357 0.90 5.10 36.78
CA ARG A 357 2.17 5.67 37.24
C ARG A 357 2.27 7.18 36.97
N ILE A 358 1.82 7.65 35.80
CA ILE A 358 1.79 9.09 35.50
C ILE A 358 0.86 9.84 36.46
N LYS A 359 -0.32 9.31 36.75
CA LYS A 359 -1.25 9.91 37.73
C LYS A 359 -0.62 9.95 39.12
N GLN A 360 0.05 8.88 39.53
CA GLN A 360 0.74 8.81 40.81
C GLN A 360 1.83 9.89 40.91
N ILE A 361 2.68 10.05 39.89
CA ILE A 361 3.70 11.11 39.86
C ILE A 361 3.07 12.50 39.96
N ALA A 362 1.96 12.74 39.23
CA ALA A 362 1.24 14.00 39.30
C ALA A 362 0.69 14.29 40.70
N LYS A 363 0.17 13.25 41.37
CA LYS A 363 -0.35 13.34 42.74
C LYS A 363 0.77 13.55 43.77
N GLU A 364 1.84 12.78 43.69
CA GLU A 364 2.97 12.84 44.63
C GLU A 364 3.74 14.16 44.52
N THR A 365 3.90 14.68 43.29
CA THR A 365 4.74 15.87 43.05
C THR A 365 3.95 17.18 43.18
N PHE A 366 2.70 17.21 42.74
CA PHE A 366 1.91 18.46 42.64
C PHE A 366 0.53 18.37 43.31
N ASN A 367 0.16 17.22 43.88
CA ASN A 367 -1.17 16.98 44.45
C ASN A 367 -2.33 17.24 43.48
N ILE A 368 -2.14 16.95 42.19
CA ILE A 368 -3.17 17.08 41.15
C ILE A 368 -3.63 15.70 40.66
N ASP A 369 -4.91 15.60 40.32
CA ASP A 369 -5.49 14.43 39.66
C ASP A 369 -5.61 14.72 38.17
N ILE A 370 -5.19 13.75 37.33
CA ILE A 370 -5.19 13.92 35.87
C ILE A 370 -5.74 12.69 35.16
N ASN A 371 -6.31 12.92 33.98
CA ASN A 371 -6.74 11.92 33.04
C ASN A 371 -5.75 11.83 31.88
N THR A 372 -5.06 10.69 31.79
CA THR A 372 -4.08 10.42 30.72
C THR A 372 -4.72 10.05 29.39
N GLY A 373 -5.97 9.61 29.39
CA GLY A 373 -6.65 9.01 28.24
C GLY A 373 -5.92 7.77 27.69
N LYS A 374 -6.47 7.18 26.62
CA LYS A 374 -5.90 5.95 26.02
C LYS A 374 -4.61 6.17 25.20
N SER A 375 -4.30 7.41 24.86
CA SER A 375 -3.16 7.77 24.00
C SER A 375 -2.05 8.52 24.71
N GLY A 376 -2.27 8.96 25.96
CA GLY A 376 -1.31 9.83 26.67
C GLY A 376 -1.16 11.22 26.04
N LYS A 377 -2.17 11.72 25.31
CA LYS A 377 -2.10 13.00 24.58
C LYS A 377 -3.22 13.98 24.96
N THR A 378 -3.83 13.81 26.13
CA THR A 378 -4.85 14.73 26.64
C THR A 378 -4.24 16.10 26.96
N ASN A 379 -5.07 17.13 27.02
CA ASN A 379 -4.62 18.47 27.42
C ASN A 379 -4.09 18.49 28.86
N GLU A 380 -4.64 17.66 29.74
CA GLU A 380 -4.17 17.49 31.12
C GLU A 380 -2.75 16.92 31.17
N VAL A 381 -2.41 15.93 30.33
CA VAL A 381 -1.03 15.43 30.20
C VAL A 381 -0.09 16.51 29.68
N LYS A 382 -0.52 17.29 28.67
CA LYS A 382 0.28 18.41 28.18
C LYS A 382 0.54 19.45 29.28
N SER A 383 -0.48 19.78 30.07
CA SER A 383 -0.34 20.71 31.18
C SER A 383 0.62 20.14 32.23
N LEU A 384 0.50 18.87 32.61
CA LEU A 384 1.46 18.21 33.49
C LEU A 384 2.90 18.35 32.96
N MET A 385 3.13 18.08 31.68
CA MET A 385 4.47 18.13 31.09
C MET A 385 5.06 19.54 31.03
N PHE A 386 4.30 20.52 30.53
CA PHE A 386 4.84 21.83 30.19
C PHE A 386 4.59 22.89 31.27
N ASP A 387 3.45 22.82 31.96
CA ASP A 387 3.07 23.81 32.96
C ASP A 387 3.55 23.43 34.36
N TYR A 388 3.48 22.14 34.73
CA TYR A 388 3.90 21.68 36.07
C TYR A 388 5.35 21.20 36.08
N LEU A 389 5.68 20.20 35.26
CA LEU A 389 7.02 19.64 35.17
C LEU A 389 8.00 20.55 34.41
N LYS A 390 7.54 21.63 33.77
CA LYS A 390 8.39 22.61 33.06
C LYS A 390 9.35 21.99 32.03
N ILE A 391 8.96 20.87 31.41
CA ILE A 391 9.75 20.20 30.39
C ILE A 391 9.93 21.15 29.19
N PRO A 392 11.16 21.35 28.68
CA PRO A 392 11.37 22.20 27.52
C PRO A 392 10.73 21.58 26.27
N ILE A 393 10.11 22.40 25.42
CA ILE A 393 9.40 21.91 24.24
C ILE A 393 10.40 21.65 23.11
N ALA A 394 10.51 20.39 22.67
CA ALA A 394 11.38 20.03 21.55
C ALA A 394 10.81 20.40 20.17
N LYS A 395 9.48 20.31 19.99
CA LYS A 395 8.85 20.42 18.68
C LYS A 395 7.43 20.95 18.77
N TYR A 396 7.06 21.82 17.84
CA TYR A 396 5.69 22.33 17.69
C TYR A 396 4.98 21.67 16.50
N GLY A 397 3.75 21.22 16.74
CA GLY A 397 2.80 20.80 15.70
C GLY A 397 1.75 21.88 15.43
N LYS A 398 0.76 21.54 14.59
CA LYS A 398 -0.35 22.45 14.24
C LYS A 398 -1.21 22.90 15.44
N THR A 399 -1.24 22.08 16.49
CA THR A 399 -2.10 22.28 17.67
C THR A 399 -1.27 22.54 18.93
N GLY A 400 -0.09 23.15 18.80
CA GLY A 400 0.84 23.43 19.91
C GLY A 400 1.95 22.37 20.06
N ALA A 401 2.50 22.25 21.26
CA ALA A 401 3.60 21.34 21.57
C ALA A 401 3.30 19.88 21.17
N SER A 402 4.26 19.25 20.50
CA SER A 402 4.14 17.88 20.01
C SER A 402 4.49 16.88 21.12
N LEU A 403 3.70 15.81 21.18
CA LEU A 403 3.97 14.61 21.99
C LEU A 403 4.14 13.39 21.08
N ASP A 404 4.71 13.57 19.89
CA ASP A 404 5.12 12.42 19.06
C ASP A 404 6.39 11.75 19.62
N GLN A 405 6.74 10.58 19.09
CA GLN A 405 7.86 9.80 19.60
C GLN A 405 9.20 10.54 19.48
N GLU A 406 9.43 11.26 18.38
CA GLU A 406 10.65 12.05 18.18
C GLU A 406 10.73 13.17 19.23
N ALA A 407 9.66 13.95 19.40
CA ALA A 407 9.62 15.03 20.37
C ALA A 407 9.86 14.52 21.80
N LEU A 408 9.32 13.36 22.18
CA LEU A 408 9.58 12.74 23.49
C LEU A 408 11.03 12.29 23.67
N ILE A 409 11.68 11.80 22.62
CA ILE A 409 13.11 11.45 22.65
C ILE A 409 13.95 12.71 22.82
N ASP A 410 13.66 13.74 22.03
CA ASP A 410 14.36 15.02 22.08
C ASP A 410 14.19 15.70 23.44
N MET A 411 12.98 15.69 24.01
CA MET A 411 12.72 16.21 25.37
C MET A 411 13.53 15.49 26.44
N ALA A 412 13.63 14.15 26.37
CA ALA A 412 14.45 13.39 27.30
C ALA A 412 15.94 13.75 27.16
N PHE A 413 16.44 13.84 25.92
CA PHE A 413 17.81 14.23 25.63
C PHE A 413 18.13 15.65 26.15
N MET A 414 17.21 16.59 25.95
CA MET A 414 17.32 17.97 26.45
C MET A 414 17.39 18.01 27.97
N LEU A 415 16.54 17.26 28.67
CA LEU A 415 16.55 17.15 30.14
C LEU A 415 17.85 16.52 30.67
N GLU A 416 18.37 15.51 29.99
CA GLU A 416 19.63 14.87 30.35
C GLU A 416 20.81 15.83 30.27
N ASN A 417 20.81 16.72 29.25
CA ASN A 417 21.92 17.61 28.90
C ASN A 417 21.70 19.09 29.28
N LYS A 418 20.68 19.42 30.09
CA LYS A 418 20.33 20.80 30.52
C LYS A 418 20.08 21.77 29.35
N LEU A 419 19.48 21.28 28.27
CA LEU A 419 19.16 22.07 27.08
C LEU A 419 17.76 22.67 27.18
N ASN A 420 17.60 23.90 26.68
CA ASN A 420 16.30 24.57 26.54
C ASN A 420 15.76 24.47 25.11
N ASP A 421 16.65 24.31 24.13
CA ASP A 421 16.33 24.12 22.72
C ASP A 421 17.20 22.97 22.16
N ILE A 422 16.64 22.13 21.30
CA ILE A 422 17.36 20.99 20.71
C ILE A 422 18.56 21.44 19.86
N ASP A 423 18.50 22.62 19.24
CA ASP A 423 19.60 23.20 18.45
C ASP A 423 20.83 23.57 19.29
N GLU A 424 20.73 23.48 20.63
CA GLU A 424 21.84 23.64 21.55
C GLU A 424 22.75 22.39 21.61
N GLU A 425 22.35 21.25 21.03
CA GLU A 425 23.17 20.03 20.93
C GLU A 425 24.56 20.32 20.34
N LYS A 426 24.66 21.25 19.38
CA LYS A 426 25.93 21.66 18.75
C LYS A 426 26.99 22.20 19.71
N TYR A 427 26.59 22.62 20.91
CA TYR A 427 27.51 23.10 21.95
C TYR A 427 27.99 21.97 22.86
N LEU A 428 27.36 20.79 22.81
CA LEU A 428 27.79 19.61 23.54
C LEU A 428 29.08 19.06 22.92
N GLY A 429 30.06 18.72 23.76
CA GLY A 429 31.37 18.22 23.32
C GLY A 429 32.39 19.30 22.96
N VAL A 430 32.02 20.58 23.01
CA VAL A 430 32.98 21.69 22.98
C VAL A 430 33.75 21.68 24.30
N SER A 431 35.09 21.68 24.23
CA SER A 431 35.93 21.69 25.42
C SER A 431 35.76 23.01 26.17
N LEU A 432 35.57 22.92 27.49
CA LEU A 432 35.43 24.11 28.33
C LEU A 432 36.81 24.73 28.60
N PRO A 433 36.99 26.05 28.43
CA PRO A 433 38.24 26.75 28.75
C PRO A 433 38.64 26.62 30.23
N GLU A 434 39.93 26.80 30.54
CA GLU A 434 40.40 26.90 31.92
C GLU A 434 39.73 28.08 32.64
N ASN A 435 39.29 27.87 33.88
CA ASN A 435 38.51 28.83 34.69
C ASN A 435 37.08 29.17 34.21
N TRP A 436 36.47 28.37 33.34
CA TRP A 436 35.11 28.60 32.82
C TRP A 436 34.04 28.86 33.90
N GLU A 437 34.21 28.28 35.11
CA GLU A 437 33.31 28.48 36.26
C GLU A 437 33.18 29.97 36.64
N ASN A 438 34.27 30.74 36.52
CA ASN A 438 34.32 32.16 36.86
C ASN A 438 34.13 33.10 35.64
N THR A 439 34.13 32.54 34.43
CA THR A 439 34.02 33.33 33.19
C THR A 439 32.57 33.73 32.89
N ASP A 440 32.31 35.02 32.64
CA ASP A 440 31.00 35.49 32.16
C ASP A 440 30.93 35.34 30.62
N PRO A 441 30.14 34.39 30.09
CA PRO A 441 30.11 34.08 28.66
C PRO A 441 29.57 35.23 27.81
N GLU A 442 28.92 36.24 28.39
CA GLU A 442 28.42 37.39 27.63
C GLU A 442 29.42 38.56 27.61
N LYS A 443 30.37 38.60 28.55
CA LYS A 443 31.30 39.73 28.71
C LYS A 443 32.73 39.45 28.27
N ASP A 444 33.15 38.19 28.25
CA ASP A 444 34.51 37.86 27.85
C ASP A 444 34.67 37.93 26.32
N PRO A 445 35.47 38.86 25.76
CA PRO A 445 35.63 39.00 24.31
C PRO A 445 36.48 37.89 23.69
N THR A 446 37.18 37.09 24.49
CA THR A 446 38.10 36.03 24.01
C THR A 446 37.38 34.75 23.62
N LEU A 447 36.14 34.56 24.06
CA LEU A 447 35.34 33.37 23.77
C LEU A 447 34.66 33.44 22.41
N ASP A 448 34.76 32.35 21.65
CA ASP A 448 33.99 32.17 20.43
C ASP A 448 32.51 31.84 20.70
N LYS A 449 31.70 31.78 19.64
CA LYS A 449 30.25 31.53 19.77
C LYS A 449 29.93 30.16 20.37
N LEU A 450 30.73 29.14 20.06
CA LEU A 450 30.52 27.76 20.53
C LEU A 450 30.91 27.62 21.99
N GLU A 451 32.04 28.19 22.38
CA GLU A 451 32.54 28.21 23.77
C GLU A 451 31.57 28.94 24.69
N ARG A 452 31.04 30.10 24.28
CA ARG A 452 29.99 30.81 25.03
C ARG A 452 28.76 29.93 25.25
N GLY A 453 28.33 29.20 24.21
CA GLY A 453 27.22 28.26 24.30
C GLY A 453 27.47 27.13 25.30
N ALA A 454 28.67 26.54 25.24
CA ALA A 454 29.08 25.47 26.15
C ALA A 454 29.14 25.93 27.61
N ILE A 455 29.70 27.11 27.87
CA ILE A 455 29.75 27.70 29.22
C ILE A 455 28.33 28.00 29.74
N ARG A 456 27.44 28.55 28.90
CA ARG A 456 26.04 28.78 29.28
C ARG A 456 25.35 27.49 29.73
N ILE A 457 25.53 26.39 29.00
CA ILE A 457 24.93 25.09 29.35
C ILE A 457 25.56 24.53 30.63
N ALA A 458 26.90 24.58 30.74
CA ALA A 458 27.61 24.06 31.90
C ALA A 458 27.20 24.76 33.21
N LYS A 459 26.98 26.09 33.14
CA LYS A 459 26.51 26.91 34.26
C LYS A 459 25.02 26.77 34.60
N ARG A 460 24.21 26.08 33.78
CA ARG A 460 22.79 25.89 34.10
C ARG A 460 22.61 24.99 35.31
N GLU A 461 21.69 25.38 36.18
CA GLU A 461 21.22 24.52 37.25
C GLU A 461 20.52 23.27 36.68
N PRO A 462 20.62 22.12 37.37
CA PRO A 462 19.82 20.95 37.03
C PRO A 462 18.33 21.28 37.04
N HIS A 463 17.59 20.68 36.11
CA HIS A 463 16.15 20.87 36.03
C HIS A 463 15.46 20.37 37.32
N PRO A 464 14.57 21.16 37.95
CA PRO A 464 14.06 20.88 39.31
C PRO A 464 13.26 19.58 39.43
N TYR A 465 12.60 19.16 38.34
CA TYR A 465 11.81 17.91 38.28
C TYR A 465 12.42 16.90 37.31
N LYS A 466 13.75 16.90 37.13
CA LYS A 466 14.41 16.08 36.09
C LYS A 466 13.99 14.62 36.15
N GLU A 467 14.01 14.00 37.33
CA GLU A 467 13.70 12.58 37.50
C GLU A 467 12.23 12.27 37.19
N GLN A 468 11.31 13.04 37.76
CA GLN A 468 9.87 12.91 37.53
C GLN A 468 9.52 13.15 36.05
N ALA A 469 10.16 14.14 35.42
CA ALA A 469 9.96 14.45 34.01
C ALA A 469 10.43 13.31 33.09
N LEU A 470 11.63 12.78 33.32
CA LEU A 470 12.15 11.65 32.55
C LEU A 470 11.28 10.40 32.74
N GLU A 471 10.80 10.15 33.95
CA GLU A 471 9.90 9.03 34.22
C GLU A 471 8.54 9.20 33.50
N VAL A 472 7.92 10.38 33.57
CA VAL A 472 6.68 10.66 32.83
C VAL A 472 6.88 10.50 31.33
N ILE A 473 8.00 10.98 30.77
CA ILE A 473 8.33 10.77 29.35
C ILE A 473 8.43 9.27 29.02
N ASP A 474 9.10 8.48 29.85
CA ASP A 474 9.21 7.03 29.63
C ASP A 474 7.85 6.33 29.66
N GLN A 475 7.01 6.65 30.65
CA GLN A 475 5.65 6.10 30.74
C GLN A 475 4.78 6.55 29.55
N LEU A 476 4.92 7.78 29.07
CA LEU A 476 4.21 8.23 27.87
C LEU A 476 4.68 7.50 26.60
N LYS A 477 6.00 7.27 26.47
CA LYS A 477 6.54 6.44 25.37
C LYS A 477 5.96 5.03 25.42
N LYS A 478 5.85 4.43 26.61
CA LYS A 478 5.19 3.12 26.81
C LYS A 478 3.72 3.16 26.39
N ILE A 479 2.93 4.12 26.85
CA ILE A 479 1.51 4.26 26.46
C ILE A 479 1.39 4.33 24.94
N GLN A 480 2.11 5.24 24.27
CA GLN A 480 2.01 5.45 22.83
C GLN A 480 2.43 4.24 22.01
N LYS A 481 3.45 3.52 22.48
CA LYS A 481 3.93 2.28 21.89
C LYS A 481 2.83 1.21 21.89
N TYR A 482 2.18 0.97 23.03
CA TYR A 482 1.05 0.02 23.12
C TYR A 482 -0.22 0.54 22.41
N THR A 483 -0.46 1.85 22.37
CA THR A 483 -1.55 2.44 21.57
C THR A 483 -1.36 2.09 20.10
N THR A 484 -0.11 2.14 19.61
CA THR A 484 0.22 1.80 18.22
C THR A 484 0.01 0.31 17.94
N LEU A 485 0.47 -0.58 18.85
CA LEU A 485 0.19 -2.02 18.77
C LEU A 485 -1.31 -2.29 18.63
N LEU A 486 -2.13 -1.75 19.55
CA LEU A 486 -3.57 -1.97 19.55
C LEU A 486 -4.25 -1.37 18.32
N SER A 487 -4.10 -0.06 18.11
CA SER A 487 -4.85 0.67 17.08
C SER A 487 -4.43 0.31 15.66
N SER A 488 -3.14 0.14 15.42
CA SER A 488 -2.61 -0.07 14.07
C SER A 488 -2.44 -1.54 13.74
N HIS A 489 -1.96 -2.35 14.69
CA HIS A 489 -1.51 -3.71 14.41
C HIS A 489 -2.49 -4.80 14.77
N ILE A 490 -3.28 -4.65 15.83
CA ILE A 490 -4.30 -5.62 16.21
C ILE A 490 -5.66 -5.18 15.66
N ILE A 491 -6.32 -4.23 16.32
CA ILE A 491 -7.68 -3.76 15.99
C ILE A 491 -7.73 -3.22 14.55
N GLY A 492 -6.70 -2.47 14.15
CA GLY A 492 -6.60 -1.91 12.81
C GLY A 492 -6.49 -2.94 11.68
N ARG A 493 -6.08 -4.19 11.98
CA ARG A 493 -5.97 -5.30 11.03
C ARG A 493 -7.13 -6.28 11.14
N GLU A 494 -7.61 -6.56 12.36
CA GLU A 494 -8.77 -7.43 12.61
C GLU A 494 -10.03 -6.96 11.89
N LYS A 495 -10.22 -5.65 11.70
CA LYS A 495 -11.33 -5.12 10.89
C LYS A 495 -11.32 -5.56 9.41
N TYR A 496 -10.19 -6.08 8.93
CA TYR A 496 -10.05 -6.64 7.57
C TYR A 496 -10.05 -8.17 7.57
N LEU A 497 -10.30 -8.81 8.71
CA LEU A 497 -10.48 -10.25 8.79
C LEU A 497 -11.78 -10.62 8.07
N ASN A 498 -11.67 -11.44 7.05
CA ASN A 498 -12.82 -11.98 6.35
C ASN A 498 -13.38 -13.15 7.16
N PHE A 499 -14.63 -13.02 7.61
CA PHE A 499 -15.27 -14.02 8.47
C PHE A 499 -15.58 -15.35 7.76
N MET A 500 -15.66 -15.36 6.42
CA MET A 500 -15.86 -16.58 5.63
C MET A 500 -14.57 -17.38 5.50
N SER A 501 -13.46 -16.70 5.22
CA SER A 501 -12.17 -17.38 4.99
C SER A 501 -11.32 -17.52 6.26
N GLY A 502 -11.58 -16.72 7.29
CA GLY A 502 -10.73 -16.58 8.47
C GLY A 502 -9.38 -15.90 8.19
N ARG A 503 -9.27 -15.16 7.07
CA ARG A 503 -8.02 -14.62 6.55
C ARG A 503 -8.11 -13.12 6.27
N ILE A 504 -6.96 -12.46 6.22
CA ILE A 504 -6.84 -11.06 5.81
C ILE A 504 -6.49 -11.01 4.32
N HIS A 505 -7.33 -10.37 3.52
CA HIS A 505 -7.18 -10.21 2.08
C HIS A 505 -6.82 -8.77 1.75
N ALA A 506 -5.53 -8.43 1.84
CA ALA A 506 -5.06 -7.09 1.49
C ALA A 506 -5.24 -6.81 0.00
N GLY A 507 -5.61 -5.58 -0.36
CA GLY A 507 -5.63 -5.11 -1.73
C GLY A 507 -4.25 -4.65 -2.19
N TYR A 508 -3.96 -4.79 -3.48
CA TYR A 508 -2.70 -4.33 -4.07
C TYR A 508 -2.92 -3.45 -5.30
N SER A 509 -2.04 -2.47 -5.49
CA SER A 509 -2.10 -1.55 -6.62
C SER A 509 -0.74 -1.43 -7.30
N PRO A 510 -0.60 -1.76 -8.59
CA PRO A 510 0.65 -1.64 -9.33
C PRO A 510 0.92 -0.20 -9.82
N PHE A 511 0.04 0.74 -9.52
CA PHE A 511 0.00 2.06 -10.16
C PHE A 511 0.85 3.14 -9.49
N THR A 512 1.81 2.79 -8.63
CA THR A 512 2.71 3.81 -8.05
C THR A 512 3.61 4.40 -9.14
N GLU A 513 4.05 5.65 -8.96
CA GLU A 513 4.94 6.34 -9.90
C GLU A 513 6.27 5.58 -10.13
N THR A 514 6.77 4.91 -9.09
CA THR A 514 8.00 4.09 -9.17
C THR A 514 7.80 2.70 -9.78
N GLY A 515 6.55 2.30 -10.06
CA GLY A 515 6.21 0.94 -10.48
C GLY A 515 6.20 -0.10 -9.35
N ARG A 516 6.50 0.29 -8.10
CA ARG A 516 6.38 -0.59 -6.93
C ARG A 516 4.91 -0.93 -6.64
N LEU A 517 4.70 -2.14 -6.13
CA LEU A 517 3.39 -2.57 -5.64
C LEU A 517 3.05 -1.84 -4.34
N ASN A 518 1.91 -1.17 -4.30
CA ASN A 518 1.32 -0.64 -3.06
C ASN A 518 0.37 -1.68 -2.45
N SER A 519 0.25 -1.70 -1.12
CA SER A 519 -0.67 -2.56 -0.37
C SER A 519 -1.60 -1.71 0.49
N PHE A 520 -2.89 -2.04 0.54
CA PHE A 520 -3.88 -1.32 1.32
C PHE A 520 -4.98 -2.24 1.84
N ASN A 521 -5.68 -1.81 2.89
CA ASN A 521 -6.78 -2.54 3.52
C ASN A 521 -6.45 -4.00 3.94
N PRO A 522 -5.41 -4.24 4.76
CA PRO A 522 -4.50 -3.29 5.41
C PRO A 522 -3.20 -3.05 4.62
N ASN A 523 -2.46 -1.99 4.96
CA ASN A 523 -1.15 -1.75 4.36
C ASN A 523 -0.10 -2.70 4.95
N GLY A 524 0.33 -3.69 4.16
CA GLY A 524 1.37 -4.65 4.52
C GLY A 524 2.77 -4.05 4.69
N GLN A 525 3.05 -2.88 4.09
CA GLN A 525 4.35 -2.22 4.18
C GLN A 525 4.59 -1.58 5.56
N ASN A 526 3.52 -1.31 6.32
CA ASN A 526 3.60 -0.76 7.67
C ASN A 526 3.84 -1.84 8.74
N VAL A 527 3.99 -3.11 8.37
CA VAL A 527 4.41 -4.15 9.31
C VAL A 527 5.90 -3.94 9.63
N PRO A 528 6.29 -3.83 10.91
CA PRO A 528 7.68 -3.62 11.29
C PRO A 528 8.62 -4.67 10.66
N ARG A 529 9.86 -4.27 10.39
CA ARG A 529 10.90 -5.20 9.95
C ARG A 529 11.38 -6.04 11.15
N PRO A 530 11.87 -7.28 10.94
CA PRO A 530 12.21 -8.18 12.05
C PRO A 530 13.25 -7.60 13.01
N ASP A 531 14.15 -6.75 12.51
CA ASP A 531 15.19 -6.06 13.30
C ASP A 531 14.64 -4.96 14.22
N ASN A 532 13.38 -4.56 14.04
CA ASN A 532 12.71 -3.54 14.85
C ASN A 532 11.25 -3.93 15.17
N ASP A 533 10.96 -5.23 15.23
CA ASP A 533 9.63 -5.78 15.52
C ASP A 533 9.54 -6.23 16.98
N GLU A 534 9.54 -5.26 17.91
CA GLU A 534 9.55 -5.53 19.35
C GLU A 534 8.35 -6.37 19.81
N PHE A 535 7.17 -6.11 19.22
CA PHE A 535 5.95 -6.84 19.54
C PHE A 535 5.77 -8.13 18.77
N LYS A 536 6.72 -8.46 17.88
CA LYS A 536 6.61 -9.60 16.97
C LYS A 536 5.29 -9.57 16.19
N ILE A 537 4.90 -8.41 15.67
CA ILE A 537 3.68 -8.20 14.88
C ILE A 537 3.56 -9.22 13.75
N ARG A 538 4.70 -9.61 13.14
CA ARG A 538 4.71 -10.63 12.08
C ARG A 538 4.19 -11.99 12.55
N ASN A 539 4.29 -12.32 13.84
CA ASN A 539 3.83 -13.60 14.39
C ASN A 539 2.31 -13.72 14.41
N PHE A 540 1.55 -12.62 14.29
CA PHE A 540 0.11 -12.71 14.09
C PHE A 540 -0.26 -13.36 12.74
N PHE A 541 0.66 -13.35 11.77
CA PHE A 541 0.48 -14.00 10.49
C PHE A 541 1.09 -15.40 10.53
N VAL A 542 0.24 -16.42 10.60
CA VAL A 542 0.66 -17.82 10.79
C VAL A 542 0.40 -18.64 9.53
N PRO A 543 1.19 -19.69 9.24
CA PRO A 543 0.82 -20.62 8.18
C PRO A 543 -0.46 -21.40 8.52
N LYS A 544 -1.11 -21.97 7.50
CA LYS A 544 -2.17 -22.98 7.73
C LYS A 544 -1.54 -24.24 8.35
N PRO A 545 -2.25 -25.02 9.19
CA PRO A 545 -1.76 -26.31 9.66
C PRO A 545 -1.18 -27.17 8.53
N GLY A 546 0.00 -27.74 8.76
CA GLY A 546 0.75 -28.53 7.77
C GLY A 546 1.51 -27.70 6.71
N LYS A 547 1.59 -26.37 6.86
CA LYS A 547 2.35 -25.47 5.97
C LYS A 547 3.37 -24.66 6.77
N ILE A 548 4.33 -24.06 6.06
CA ILE A 548 5.33 -23.12 6.59
C ILE A 548 5.34 -21.84 5.76
N LEU A 549 5.76 -20.72 6.36
CA LEU A 549 5.96 -19.46 5.66
C LEU A 549 7.44 -19.32 5.29
N PHE A 550 7.70 -19.03 4.02
CA PHE A 550 9.04 -18.66 3.54
C PHE A 550 9.15 -17.15 3.39
N PHE A 551 10.25 -16.59 3.84
CA PHE A 551 10.61 -15.19 3.59
C PHE A 551 11.79 -15.15 2.62
N ILE A 552 11.56 -14.57 1.44
CA ILE A 552 12.57 -14.40 0.39
C ILE A 552 12.72 -12.90 0.17
N ASP A 553 13.93 -12.38 0.33
CA ASP A 553 14.24 -10.96 0.20
C ASP A 553 15.47 -10.74 -0.70
N PHE A 554 15.46 -9.63 -1.43
CA PHE A 554 16.59 -9.24 -2.27
C PHE A 554 17.52 -8.29 -1.51
N SER A 555 18.62 -8.84 -0.98
CA SER A 555 19.58 -8.07 -0.18
C SER A 555 20.19 -6.91 -0.94
N GLY A 556 19.84 -5.67 -0.54
CA GLY A 556 20.42 -4.45 -1.09
C GLY A 556 20.10 -4.22 -2.58
N PHE A 557 18.95 -4.70 -3.07
CA PHE A 557 18.59 -4.67 -4.49
C PHE A 557 18.81 -3.31 -5.17
N GLU A 558 18.37 -2.21 -4.54
CA GLU A 558 18.51 -0.86 -5.11
C GLU A 558 19.97 -0.42 -5.25
N LEU A 559 20.83 -0.75 -4.27
CA LEU A 559 22.25 -0.42 -4.33
C LEU A 559 22.99 -1.29 -5.32
N ARG A 560 22.59 -2.56 -5.47
CA ARG A 560 23.10 -3.45 -6.52
C ARG A 560 22.70 -2.96 -7.91
N LEU A 561 21.46 -2.49 -8.07
CA LEU A 561 20.99 -1.87 -9.31
C LEU A 561 21.78 -0.60 -9.61
N MET A 562 22.08 0.22 -8.59
CA MET A 562 22.94 1.40 -8.75
C MET A 562 24.37 1.03 -9.16
N ALA A 563 24.98 0.02 -8.53
CA ALA A 563 26.32 -0.46 -8.89
C ALA A 563 26.37 -0.88 -10.36
N TRP A 564 25.43 -1.74 -10.77
CA TRP A 564 25.29 -2.18 -12.16
C TRP A 564 25.08 -1.02 -13.13
N LYS A 565 24.15 -0.11 -12.80
CA LYS A 565 23.74 0.97 -13.70
C LYS A 565 24.78 2.09 -13.81
N SER A 566 25.54 2.35 -12.75
CA SER A 566 26.63 3.33 -12.77
C SER A 566 27.94 2.80 -13.36
N GLY A 567 28.11 1.47 -13.40
CA GLY A 567 29.37 0.82 -13.78
C GLY A 567 30.49 1.10 -12.78
N ASP A 568 30.15 1.24 -11.49
CA ASP A 568 31.12 1.52 -10.44
C ASP A 568 31.83 0.22 -10.03
N GLU A 569 33.12 0.12 -10.39
CA GLU A 569 33.94 -1.07 -10.18
C GLU A 569 34.09 -1.41 -8.69
N VAL A 570 34.21 -0.38 -7.82
CA VAL A 570 34.35 -0.59 -6.37
C VAL A 570 33.06 -1.15 -5.77
N MET A 571 31.91 -0.56 -6.12
CA MET A 571 30.61 -1.10 -5.66
C MET A 571 30.38 -2.52 -6.20
N THR A 572 30.77 -2.77 -7.45
CA THR A 572 30.61 -4.08 -8.10
C THR A 572 31.48 -5.15 -7.44
N GLU A 573 32.76 -4.87 -7.24
CA GLU A 573 33.71 -5.76 -6.56
C GLU A 573 33.27 -6.04 -5.12
N LEU A 574 32.85 -5.01 -4.38
CA LEU A 574 32.39 -5.16 -3.02
C LEU A 574 31.17 -6.09 -2.93
N PHE A 575 30.21 -5.95 -3.85
CA PHE A 575 29.05 -6.83 -3.89
C PHE A 575 29.37 -8.26 -4.35
N ASN A 576 30.37 -8.45 -5.22
CA ASN A 576 30.80 -9.77 -5.69
C ASN A 576 31.61 -10.53 -4.62
N THR A 577 32.32 -9.81 -3.77
CA THR A 577 33.11 -10.38 -2.66
C THR A 577 32.29 -10.55 -1.36
N GLY A 578 31.02 -10.14 -1.37
CA GLY A 578 30.14 -10.22 -0.19
C GLY A 578 30.39 -9.15 0.88
N GLY A 579 31.13 -8.10 0.53
CA GLY A 579 31.45 -7.00 1.44
C GLY A 579 30.24 -6.14 1.83
N ASP A 580 30.37 -5.42 2.96
CA ASP A 580 29.32 -4.56 3.49
C ASP A 580 29.47 -3.12 2.97
N MET A 581 28.62 -2.75 2.02
CA MET A 581 28.60 -1.40 1.45
C MET A 581 28.44 -0.28 2.48
N HIS A 582 27.65 -0.50 3.52
CA HIS A 582 27.44 0.53 4.54
C HIS A 582 28.67 0.68 5.41
N ARG A 583 29.34 -0.43 5.74
CA ARG A 583 30.58 -0.40 6.51
C ARG A 583 31.73 0.20 5.72
N ARG A 584 31.83 -0.12 4.42
CA ARG A 584 32.77 0.51 3.49
C ARG A 584 32.56 2.02 3.40
N THR A 585 31.31 2.46 3.24
CA THR A 585 31.00 3.89 3.22
C THR A 585 31.36 4.55 4.55
N ALA A 586 31.06 3.91 5.68
CA ALA A 586 31.41 4.45 7.00
C ALA A 586 32.92 4.58 7.19
N SER A 587 33.70 3.56 6.81
CA SER A 587 35.18 3.58 6.82
C SER A 587 35.75 4.76 6.04
N VAL A 588 35.20 5.04 4.87
CA VAL A 588 35.61 6.21 4.08
C VAL A 588 35.22 7.53 4.74
N MET A 589 34.02 7.60 5.34
CA MET A 589 33.54 8.83 5.99
C MET A 589 34.30 9.15 7.28
N THR A 590 34.65 8.15 8.09
CA THR A 590 35.30 8.32 9.39
C THR A 590 36.82 8.23 9.31
N GLY A 591 37.36 7.66 8.23
CA GLY A 591 38.78 7.34 8.10
C GLY A 591 39.23 6.10 8.88
N LYS A 592 38.32 5.42 9.60
CA LYS A 592 38.62 4.22 10.37
C LYS A 592 38.69 2.98 9.47
N PRO A 593 39.53 1.98 9.78
CA PRO A 593 39.45 0.64 9.20
C PRO A 593 38.03 0.06 9.30
N GLU A 594 37.61 -0.75 8.32
CA GLU A 594 36.24 -1.29 8.29
C GLU A 594 35.92 -2.11 9.54
N ASP A 595 36.87 -2.87 10.08
CA ASP A 595 36.78 -3.65 11.31
C ASP A 595 36.50 -2.82 12.56
N GLU A 596 36.98 -1.58 12.61
CA GLU A 596 36.78 -0.63 13.71
C GLU A 596 35.46 0.15 13.63
N ILE A 597 34.70 0.02 12.54
CA ILE A 597 33.43 0.75 12.37
C ILE A 597 32.37 0.25 13.34
N VAL A 598 31.86 1.16 14.17
CA VAL A 598 30.80 0.85 15.13
C VAL A 598 29.41 0.88 14.49
N LYS A 599 28.42 0.27 15.17
CA LYS A 599 27.05 0.13 14.65
C LYS A 599 26.40 1.47 14.27
N LYS A 600 26.64 2.52 15.06
CA LYS A 600 26.11 3.88 14.80
C LYS A 600 26.65 4.44 13.48
N GLU A 601 27.98 4.47 13.32
CA GLU A 601 28.65 4.95 12.09
C GLU A 601 28.18 4.20 10.83
N ARG A 602 28.03 2.88 10.92
CA ARG A 602 27.48 2.07 9.83
C ARG A 602 26.02 2.46 9.50
N THR A 603 25.21 2.74 10.52
CA THR A 603 23.80 3.13 10.34
C THR A 603 23.69 4.52 9.71
N ASP A 604 24.54 5.46 10.11
CA ASP A 604 24.60 6.80 9.55
C ASP A 604 25.05 6.76 8.08
N ALA A 605 26.07 5.96 7.77
CA ALA A 605 26.51 5.73 6.39
C ALA A 605 25.45 5.03 5.54
N LYS A 606 24.66 4.12 6.12
CA LYS A 606 23.50 3.51 5.45
C LYS A 606 22.49 4.58 5.06
N ALA A 607 22.13 5.48 5.98
CA ALA A 607 21.22 6.57 5.70
C ALA A 607 21.73 7.47 4.56
N GLY A 608 23.02 7.81 4.56
CA GLY A 608 23.66 8.59 3.49
C GLY A 608 23.65 7.87 2.12
N ASN A 609 23.94 6.57 2.09
CA ASN A 609 23.91 5.77 0.87
C ASN A 609 22.52 5.75 0.23
N PHE A 610 21.48 5.45 1.02
CA PHE A 610 20.10 5.43 0.53
C PHE A 610 19.59 6.85 0.20
N GLY A 611 20.00 7.86 0.95
CA GLY A 611 19.67 9.26 0.65
C GLY A 611 20.10 9.68 -0.75
N ARG A 612 21.28 9.24 -1.21
CA ARG A 612 21.74 9.49 -2.58
C ARG A 612 20.95 8.73 -3.65
N VAL A 613 20.43 7.54 -3.35
CA VAL A 613 19.56 6.78 -4.26
C VAL A 613 18.27 7.56 -4.55
N ILE A 614 17.71 8.23 -3.53
CA ILE A 614 16.45 8.97 -3.63
C ILE A 614 16.62 10.47 -3.91
N GLY A 615 17.86 10.94 -4.10
CA GLY A 615 18.15 12.34 -4.43
C GLY A 615 18.08 13.33 -3.26
N LEU A 616 18.20 12.86 -2.01
CA LEU A 616 18.37 13.74 -0.86
C LEU A 616 19.73 14.46 -0.96
N MET A 617 19.67 15.79 -1.02
CA MET A 617 20.84 16.67 -0.96
C MET A 617 21.18 16.98 0.51
N PRO A 618 22.46 17.20 0.84
CA PRO A 618 22.83 17.81 2.11
C PRO A 618 22.09 19.15 2.29
N LYS A 619 21.55 19.39 3.49
CA LYS A 619 21.03 20.71 3.85
C LYS A 619 22.18 21.71 4.01
#